data_AF-U2STH7-F1
#
_entry.id   AF-U2STH7-F1
#
_cell.length_a   1.000
_cell.length_b   1.000
_cell.length_c   1.000
_cell.angle_alpha   90.00
_cell.angle_beta   90.00
_cell.angle_gamma   90.00
#
_symmetry.space_group_name_H-M   'P 1'
#
loop_
_entity.id
_entity.type
_entity.pdbx_description
1 polymer ?
#
loop_
_entity_poly.entity_id
_entity_poly.type
_entity_poly.pdbx_seq_one_letter_code
_entity_poly.pdbx_strand_id
1 'polypeptide(L)'
;MDDFTWQQKIQDRRRRRQRDIFLLATVIACLLGTAIWYFRFYQHTPAYAMKQAVAAVEAHDVEKFKKYVNLPLLTSLAYDDLTLDLFAYDATLTEDSKVKFEKFYILVKPQLAGGTESVILRRVESGAWSLPSGTDILKGRQLGIDYERFLARSLVRNTTFLEVAGVHRDGMGAVAEVKVREEDTGTPFTLDLALEQAKEGHWQIAYIKNYRAYLDAIAPRQNRDIADYIAATKDIVAAYNVKFNACRERFAATTVTKDGRLTEGQAYALASMLEKEVIPALKSRQEQLDAVPVPDGARYLAAQRRESTETTIAAWEHFIEGLRTGSPAEYAQAEVLHKRELAIDMRVEDIIRHTAISKDIPNIP
;
A
#
# COMPACT_ATOMS: atom_id res chain seq x y z
N MET A 1 -70.51 15.20 51.99
CA MET A 1 -69.33 15.19 51.09
C MET A 1 -69.82 15.82 49.80
N ASP A 2 -69.47 17.08 49.56
CA ASP A 2 -70.16 17.94 48.60
C ASP A 2 -69.87 17.53 47.14
N ASP A 3 -70.95 17.26 46.40
CA ASP A 3 -70.95 16.74 45.03
C ASP A 3 -70.14 17.64 44.07
N PHE A 4 -70.11 18.94 44.34
CA PHE A 4 -69.34 19.95 43.61
C PHE A 4 -67.82 19.75 43.73
N THR A 5 -67.32 19.38 44.91
CA THR A 5 -65.88 19.16 45.15
C THR A 5 -65.38 17.87 44.52
N TRP A 6 -66.25 16.87 44.38
CA TRP A 6 -65.96 15.60 43.71
C TRP A 6 -65.88 15.79 42.18
N GLN A 7 -66.82 16.55 41.60
CA GLN A 7 -66.80 16.88 40.18
C GLN A 7 -65.58 17.72 39.79
N GLN A 8 -65.18 18.71 40.60
CA GLN A 8 -63.94 19.48 40.37
C GLN A 8 -62.69 18.59 40.42
N LYS A 9 -62.57 17.69 41.41
CA LYS A 9 -61.44 16.74 41.48
C LYS A 9 -61.36 15.82 40.27
N ILE A 10 -62.49 15.40 39.69
CA ILE A 10 -62.51 14.57 38.48
C ILE A 10 -62.12 15.40 37.24
N GLN A 11 -62.60 16.64 37.13
CA GLN A 11 -62.23 17.54 36.04
C GLN A 11 -60.74 17.88 36.07
N ASP A 12 -60.17 18.12 37.26
CA ASP A 12 -58.74 18.39 37.43
C ASP A 12 -57.88 17.18 37.11
N ARG A 13 -58.31 15.97 37.51
CA ARG A 13 -57.63 14.72 37.13
C ARG A 13 -57.68 14.47 35.62
N ARG A 14 -58.82 14.78 34.97
CA ARG A 14 -58.94 14.69 33.51
C ARG A 14 -58.06 15.70 32.80
N ARG A 15 -58.00 16.96 33.27
CA ARG A 15 -57.12 18.01 32.72
C ARG A 15 -55.64 17.70 32.91
N ARG A 16 -55.24 17.17 34.07
CA ARG A 16 -53.87 16.69 34.32
C ARG A 16 -53.53 15.51 33.41
N ARG A 17 -54.37 14.48 33.36
CA ARG A 17 -54.18 13.33 32.46
C ARG A 17 -54.14 13.74 30.99
N GLN A 18 -54.97 14.69 30.55
CA GLN A 18 -54.93 15.24 29.19
C GLN A 18 -53.65 16.03 28.93
N ARG A 19 -53.16 16.82 29.89
CA ARG A 19 -51.86 17.49 29.80
C ARG A 19 -50.71 16.48 29.75
N ASP A 20 -50.73 15.44 30.56
CA ASP A 20 -49.69 14.42 30.61
C ASP A 20 -49.68 13.59 29.31
N ILE A 21 -50.85 13.24 28.77
CA ILE A 21 -50.98 12.58 27.46
C ILE A 21 -50.51 13.50 26.34
N PHE A 22 -50.85 14.80 26.39
CA PHE A 22 -50.40 15.78 25.39
C PHE A 22 -48.89 15.98 25.44
N LEU A 23 -48.29 16.06 26.64
CA LEU A 23 -46.85 16.14 26.84
C LEU A 23 -46.15 14.89 26.32
N LEU A 24 -46.66 13.70 26.64
CA LEU A 24 -46.13 12.43 26.15
C LEU A 24 -46.23 12.35 24.61
N ALA A 25 -47.36 12.71 24.02
CA ALA A 25 -47.55 12.75 22.58
C ALA A 25 -46.60 13.74 21.90
N THR A 26 -46.35 14.90 22.53
CA THR A 26 -45.39 15.90 22.04
C THR A 26 -43.96 15.36 22.08
N VAL A 27 -43.56 14.69 23.17
CA VAL A 27 -42.23 14.05 23.27
C VAL A 27 -42.06 12.98 22.21
N ILE A 28 -43.06 12.11 22.01
CA ILE A 28 -43.01 11.08 20.96
C ILE A 28 -42.94 11.73 19.56
N ALA A 29 -43.73 12.77 19.30
CA ALA A 29 -43.69 13.49 18.03
C ALA A 29 -42.32 14.14 17.78
N CYS A 30 -41.68 14.72 18.80
CA CYS A 30 -40.32 15.24 18.71
C CYS A 30 -39.32 14.12 18.43
N LEU A 31 -39.40 12.98 19.13
CA LEU A 31 -38.54 11.83 18.88
C LEU A 31 -38.70 11.31 17.43
N LEU A 32 -39.94 11.14 16.97
CA LEU A 32 -40.22 10.75 15.58
C LEU A 32 -39.73 11.78 14.58
N GLY A 33 -39.89 13.08 14.87
CA GLY A 33 -39.37 14.17 14.04
C GLY A 33 -37.84 14.15 13.93
N THR A 34 -37.14 13.95 15.06
CA THR A 34 -35.68 13.83 15.07
C THR A 34 -35.20 12.57 14.35
N ALA A 35 -35.91 11.44 14.50
CA ALA A 35 -35.62 10.22 13.78
C ALA A 35 -35.83 10.40 12.27
N ILE A 36 -36.96 10.96 11.84
CA ILE A 36 -37.22 11.25 10.43
C ILE A 36 -36.17 12.21 9.88
N TRP A 37 -35.83 13.28 10.59
CA TRP A 37 -34.79 14.19 10.17
C TRP A 37 -33.44 13.49 9.98
N TYR A 38 -33.05 12.67 10.96
CA TYR A 38 -31.82 11.91 10.93
C TYR A 38 -31.78 10.91 9.75
N PHE A 39 -32.77 10.02 9.65
CA PHE A 39 -32.82 8.96 8.64
C PHE A 39 -33.08 9.49 7.22
N ARG A 40 -33.88 10.55 7.08
CA ARG A 40 -34.34 11.01 5.76
C ARG A 40 -33.47 12.13 5.17
N PHE A 41 -32.86 12.97 6.00
CA PHE A 41 -32.10 14.12 5.54
C PHE A 41 -30.61 13.97 5.86
N TYR A 42 -30.26 13.76 7.13
CA TYR A 42 -28.85 13.73 7.54
C TYR A 42 -28.07 12.55 6.93
N GLN A 43 -28.65 11.35 6.91
CA GLN A 43 -28.02 10.17 6.30
C GLN A 43 -27.80 10.29 4.78
N HIS A 44 -28.55 11.17 4.13
CA HIS A 44 -28.48 11.44 2.69
C HIS A 44 -27.59 12.64 2.36
N THR A 45 -26.69 13.03 3.27
CA THR A 45 -25.69 14.07 3.02
C THR A 45 -24.32 13.48 2.65
N PRO A 46 -23.54 14.16 1.80
CA PRO A 46 -22.18 13.73 1.48
C PRO A 46 -21.27 13.77 2.71
N ALA A 47 -21.47 14.75 3.61
CA ALA A 47 -20.74 14.84 4.88
C ALA A 47 -20.97 13.61 5.77
N TYR A 48 -22.20 13.09 5.81
CA TYR A 48 -22.50 11.86 6.52
C TYR A 48 -21.77 10.66 5.91
N ALA A 49 -21.79 10.51 4.58
CA ALA A 49 -21.07 9.42 3.91
C ALA A 49 -19.57 9.45 4.19
N MET A 50 -18.93 10.62 4.12
CA MET A 50 -17.52 10.78 4.51
C MET A 50 -17.27 10.32 5.95
N LYS A 51 -18.11 10.77 6.90
CA LYS A 51 -17.99 10.37 8.31
C LYS A 51 -18.15 8.86 8.48
N GLN A 52 -19.08 8.24 7.76
CA GLN A 52 -19.29 6.79 7.86
C GLN A 52 -18.17 5.99 7.21
N ALA A 53 -17.56 6.48 6.13
CA ALA A 53 -16.39 5.86 5.51
C ALA A 53 -15.20 5.84 6.48
N VAL A 54 -14.88 6.98 7.12
CA VAL A 54 -13.82 7.05 8.14
C VAL A 54 -14.12 6.13 9.32
N ALA A 55 -15.34 6.20 9.86
CA ALA A 55 -15.75 5.35 10.98
C ALA A 55 -15.74 3.86 10.63
N ALA A 56 -15.95 3.48 9.37
CA ALA A 56 -15.86 2.09 8.93
C ALA A 56 -14.41 1.57 8.96
N VAL A 57 -13.44 2.41 8.59
CA VAL A 57 -12.01 2.07 8.72
C VAL A 57 -11.62 1.89 10.18
N GLU A 58 -12.02 2.81 11.06
CA GLU A 58 -11.74 2.75 12.51
C GLU A 58 -12.38 1.54 13.18
N ALA A 59 -13.59 1.17 12.76
CA ALA A 59 -14.33 0.04 13.31
C ALA A 59 -14.01 -1.31 12.64
N HIS A 60 -13.07 -1.35 11.69
CA HIS A 60 -12.77 -2.54 10.88
C HIS A 60 -14.01 -3.13 10.16
N ASP A 61 -14.97 -2.27 9.80
CA ASP A 61 -16.25 -2.66 9.20
C ASP A 61 -16.18 -2.59 7.66
N VAL A 62 -15.79 -3.72 7.07
CA VAL A 62 -15.61 -3.86 5.61
C VAL A 62 -16.89 -3.59 4.83
N GLU A 63 -18.04 -4.08 5.30
CA GLU A 63 -19.30 -3.97 4.57
C GLU A 63 -19.82 -2.53 4.58
N LYS A 64 -19.66 -1.85 5.72
CA LYS A 64 -19.94 -0.42 5.80
C LYS A 64 -18.97 0.41 4.97
N PHE A 65 -17.70 0.03 4.92
CA PHE A 65 -16.71 0.71 4.07
C PHE A 65 -17.10 0.61 2.59
N LYS A 66 -17.43 -0.59 2.10
CA LYS A 66 -17.94 -0.80 0.72
C LYS A 66 -19.21 -0.01 0.42
N LYS A 67 -20.08 0.19 1.41
CA LYS A 67 -21.30 0.99 1.24
C LYS A 67 -21.01 2.47 0.97
N TYR A 68 -19.98 3.03 1.59
CA TYR A 68 -19.65 4.47 1.47
C TYR A 68 -18.45 4.76 0.58
N VAL A 69 -17.80 3.74 0.02
CA VAL A 69 -16.67 3.87 -0.90
C VAL A 69 -16.88 2.94 -2.09
N ASN A 70 -17.04 3.52 -3.28
CA ASN A 70 -17.06 2.80 -4.54
C ASN A 70 -15.62 2.40 -4.93
N LEU A 71 -15.07 1.41 -4.24
CA LEU A 71 -13.70 0.94 -4.49
C LEU A 71 -13.45 0.51 -5.94
N PRO A 72 -14.36 -0.22 -6.62
CA PRO A 72 -14.11 -0.61 -8.01
C PRO A 72 -13.89 0.58 -8.94
N LEU A 73 -14.66 1.67 -8.77
CA LEU A 73 -14.48 2.88 -9.56
C LEU A 73 -13.20 3.63 -9.13
N LEU A 74 -13.00 3.78 -7.82
CA LEU A 74 -11.86 4.51 -7.25
C LEU A 74 -10.53 3.91 -7.68
N THR A 75 -10.34 2.59 -7.53
CA THR A 75 -9.08 1.91 -7.88
C THR A 75 -8.87 1.84 -9.39
N SER A 76 -9.94 1.75 -10.17
CA SER A 76 -9.89 1.80 -11.63
C SER A 76 -9.42 3.15 -12.15
N LEU A 77 -9.93 4.26 -11.60
CA LEU A 77 -9.52 5.61 -11.99
C LEU A 77 -8.14 5.98 -11.43
N ALA A 78 -7.85 5.61 -10.17
CA ALA A 78 -6.52 5.77 -9.61
C ALA A 78 -5.44 5.00 -10.39
N TYR A 79 -5.80 3.83 -10.96
CA TYR A 79 -4.93 3.09 -11.86
C TYR A 79 -4.61 3.89 -13.13
N ASP A 80 -5.63 4.47 -13.77
CA ASP A 80 -5.43 5.30 -14.97
C ASP A 80 -4.53 6.50 -14.64
N ASP A 81 -4.83 7.17 -13.53
CA ASP A 81 -4.02 8.29 -13.01
C ASP A 81 -2.61 7.88 -12.60
N LEU A 82 -2.33 6.64 -12.21
CA LEU A 82 -0.96 6.20 -11.93
C LEU A 82 -0.20 5.86 -13.22
N THR A 83 -0.92 5.34 -14.23
CA THR A 83 -0.33 4.74 -15.43
C THR A 83 -0.23 5.67 -16.63
N LEU A 84 -0.99 6.77 -16.64
CA LEU A 84 -1.07 7.76 -17.71
C LEU A 84 0.30 8.26 -18.23
N ASP A 85 1.29 8.46 -17.35
CA ASP A 85 2.61 9.00 -17.70
C ASP A 85 3.77 8.01 -17.55
N LEU A 86 3.49 6.71 -17.47
CA LEU A 86 4.56 5.70 -17.31
C LEU A 86 5.58 5.71 -18.45
N PHE A 87 5.18 6.18 -19.65
CA PHE A 87 5.99 6.16 -20.87
C PHE A 87 6.06 7.50 -21.59
N ALA A 88 5.32 8.51 -21.12
CA ALA A 88 5.25 9.82 -21.80
C ALA A 88 6.63 10.48 -21.92
N TYR A 89 7.54 10.19 -20.99
CA TYR A 89 8.84 10.85 -20.86
C TYR A 89 10.04 9.96 -21.20
N ASP A 90 9.83 8.69 -21.56
CA ASP A 90 10.94 7.80 -21.94
C ASP A 90 11.29 8.00 -23.43
N ALA A 91 12.29 8.85 -23.66
CA ALA A 91 12.82 9.15 -25.00
C ALA A 91 13.56 7.96 -25.65
N THR A 92 13.83 6.90 -24.90
CA THR A 92 14.53 5.70 -25.41
C THR A 92 13.57 4.69 -26.05
N LEU A 93 12.27 4.80 -25.79
CA LEU A 93 11.26 3.91 -26.35
C LEU A 93 10.84 4.34 -27.76
N THR A 94 10.87 3.36 -28.68
CA THR A 94 10.26 3.51 -30.01
C THR A 94 8.73 3.62 -29.91
N GLU A 95 8.10 4.25 -30.90
CA GLU A 95 6.65 4.41 -30.95
C GLU A 95 5.90 3.06 -30.87
N ASP A 96 6.36 2.04 -31.59
CA ASP A 96 5.79 0.70 -31.55
C ASP A 96 5.90 0.06 -30.15
N SER A 97 7.01 0.29 -29.45
CA SER A 97 7.18 -0.18 -28.07
C SER A 97 6.21 0.52 -27.12
N LYS A 98 6.02 1.84 -27.26
CA LYS A 98 5.06 2.62 -26.46
C LYS A 98 3.63 2.06 -26.61
N VAL A 99 3.18 1.84 -27.84
CA VAL A 99 1.84 1.27 -28.11
C VAL A 99 1.68 -0.14 -27.51
N LYS A 100 2.74 -0.97 -27.56
CA LYS A 100 2.70 -2.31 -26.93
C LYS A 100 2.56 -2.21 -25.41
N PHE A 101 3.28 -1.29 -24.78
CA PHE A 101 3.15 -1.06 -23.33
C PHE A 101 1.75 -0.52 -22.99
N GLU A 102 1.25 0.50 -23.68
CA GLU A 102 -0.10 1.02 -23.46
C GLU A 102 -1.16 -0.09 -23.51
N LYS A 103 -1.13 -0.94 -24.54
CA LYS A 103 -2.03 -2.10 -24.66
C LYS A 103 -1.88 -3.08 -23.50
N PHE A 104 -0.65 -3.32 -23.03
CA PHE A 104 -0.40 -4.17 -21.88
C PHE A 104 -1.01 -3.58 -20.60
N TYR A 105 -0.82 -2.28 -20.33
CA TYR A 105 -1.41 -1.63 -19.15
C TYR A 105 -2.94 -1.59 -19.20
N ILE A 106 -3.55 -1.47 -20.39
CA ILE A 106 -5.00 -1.63 -20.53
C ILE A 106 -5.43 -3.07 -20.20
N LEU A 107 -4.69 -4.07 -20.69
CA LEU A 107 -5.02 -5.50 -20.50
C LEU A 107 -4.96 -5.94 -19.03
N VAL A 108 -3.97 -5.45 -18.28
CA VAL A 108 -3.72 -5.84 -16.87
C VAL A 108 -4.47 -4.99 -15.85
N LYS A 109 -5.17 -3.92 -16.30
CA LYS A 109 -5.94 -3.01 -15.45
C LYS A 109 -6.91 -3.75 -14.51
N PRO A 110 -7.74 -4.71 -14.97
CA PRO A 110 -8.70 -5.37 -14.08
C PRO A 110 -8.03 -6.10 -12.91
N GLN A 111 -6.89 -6.75 -13.17
CA GLN A 111 -6.14 -7.48 -12.16
C GLN A 111 -5.51 -6.51 -11.15
N LEU A 112 -4.90 -5.41 -11.61
CA LEU A 112 -4.26 -4.44 -10.71
C LEU A 112 -5.26 -3.62 -9.89
N ALA A 113 -6.34 -3.15 -10.52
CA ALA A 113 -7.40 -2.42 -9.81
C ALA A 113 -8.11 -3.32 -8.78
N GLY A 114 -8.50 -4.54 -9.17
CA GLY A 114 -9.16 -5.50 -8.27
C GLY A 114 -8.23 -6.04 -7.17
N GLY A 115 -6.94 -6.22 -7.49
CA GLY A 115 -5.92 -6.50 -6.49
C GLY A 115 -5.80 -5.38 -5.46
N THR A 116 -5.81 -4.13 -5.91
CA THR A 116 -5.67 -2.95 -5.05
C THR A 116 -6.89 -2.80 -4.16
N GLU A 117 -8.09 -3.03 -4.70
CA GLU A 117 -9.33 -3.12 -3.92
C GLU A 117 -9.18 -4.19 -2.82
N SER A 118 -8.76 -5.40 -3.17
CA SER A 118 -8.59 -6.49 -2.21
C SER A 118 -7.56 -6.17 -1.10
N VAL A 119 -6.51 -5.41 -1.43
CA VAL A 119 -5.50 -4.99 -0.46
C VAL A 119 -6.04 -3.89 0.47
N ILE A 120 -6.80 -2.93 -0.05
CA ILE A 120 -7.49 -1.90 0.74
C ILE A 120 -8.50 -2.56 1.69
N LEU A 121 -9.32 -3.49 1.20
CA LEU A 121 -10.32 -4.19 2.01
C LEU A 121 -9.66 -4.99 3.15
N ARG A 122 -8.56 -5.70 2.87
CA ARG A 122 -7.77 -6.39 3.92
C ARG A 122 -7.16 -5.41 4.92
N ARG A 123 -6.75 -4.21 4.50
CA ARG A 123 -6.25 -3.17 5.41
C ARG A 123 -7.33 -2.64 6.34
N VAL A 124 -8.56 -2.48 5.82
CA VAL A 124 -9.74 -2.11 6.61
C VAL A 124 -10.06 -3.22 7.60
N GLU A 125 -10.10 -4.48 7.17
CA GLU A 125 -10.43 -5.63 8.02
C GLU A 125 -9.41 -5.88 9.13
N SER A 126 -8.12 -5.97 8.78
CA SER A 126 -7.08 -6.45 9.69
C SER A 126 -6.28 -5.36 10.39
N GLY A 127 -6.37 -4.11 9.91
CA GLY A 127 -5.48 -3.04 10.37
C GLY A 127 -4.06 -3.10 9.79
N ALA A 128 -3.75 -4.06 8.91
CA ALA A 128 -2.41 -4.25 8.35
C ALA A 128 -2.44 -4.34 6.82
N TRP A 129 -1.38 -3.83 6.18
CA TRP A 129 -1.17 -4.06 4.75
C TRP A 129 -0.68 -5.49 4.53
N SER A 130 -1.30 -6.21 3.60
CA SER A 130 -0.86 -7.56 3.22
C SER A 130 -0.79 -7.70 1.71
N LEU A 131 0.24 -8.40 1.23
CA LEU A 131 0.41 -8.68 -0.18
C LEU A 131 -0.40 -9.92 -0.60
N PRO A 132 -0.72 -10.07 -1.90
CA PRO A 132 -1.23 -11.32 -2.45
C PRO A 132 -0.28 -12.50 -2.20
N SER A 133 -0.82 -13.68 -1.94
CA SER A 133 -0.07 -14.89 -1.63
C SER A 133 -0.65 -16.11 -2.37
N GLY A 134 -0.09 -17.31 -2.14
CA GLY A 134 -0.59 -18.54 -2.78
C GLY A 134 -0.38 -18.56 -4.29
N THR A 135 -1.47 -18.78 -5.04
CA THR A 135 -1.54 -18.89 -6.51
C THR A 135 -2.06 -17.62 -7.19
N ASP A 136 -2.13 -16.51 -6.47
CA ASP A 136 -2.58 -15.22 -7.01
C ASP A 136 -1.62 -14.71 -8.10
N ILE A 137 -2.17 -14.25 -9.23
CA ILE A 137 -1.40 -13.73 -10.38
C ILE A 137 -0.62 -12.45 -10.06
N LEU A 138 -0.99 -11.75 -8.99
CA LEU A 138 -0.29 -10.56 -8.49
C LEU A 138 0.84 -10.91 -7.52
N LYS A 139 1.00 -12.20 -7.16
CA LYS A 139 2.11 -12.63 -6.31
C LYS A 139 3.43 -12.49 -7.06
N GLY A 140 4.33 -11.69 -6.50
CA GLY A 140 5.63 -11.43 -7.10
C GLY A 140 5.47 -10.69 -8.43
N ARG A 141 5.83 -11.35 -9.54
CA ARG A 141 5.90 -10.74 -10.88
C ARG A 141 5.20 -11.57 -11.96
N GLN A 142 4.27 -12.45 -11.60
CA GLN A 142 3.64 -13.38 -12.55
C GLN A 142 2.87 -12.68 -13.67
N LEU A 143 2.28 -11.50 -13.40
CA LEU A 143 1.61 -10.65 -14.38
C LEU A 143 2.58 -9.83 -15.25
N GLY A 144 3.90 -9.99 -15.08
CA GLY A 144 4.91 -9.14 -15.72
C GLY A 144 5.11 -7.78 -15.03
N ILE A 145 4.35 -7.50 -13.97
CA ILE A 145 4.47 -6.30 -13.13
C ILE A 145 4.79 -6.74 -11.70
N ASP A 146 5.74 -6.08 -11.06
CA ASP A 146 5.96 -6.21 -9.63
C ASP A 146 4.83 -5.46 -8.90
N TYR A 147 3.88 -6.22 -8.36
CA TYR A 147 2.70 -5.65 -7.73
C TYR A 147 3.02 -4.89 -6.44
N GLU A 148 4.05 -5.30 -5.70
CA GLU A 148 4.45 -4.58 -4.49
C GLU A 148 5.05 -3.23 -4.85
N ARG A 149 5.86 -3.18 -5.91
CA ARG A 149 6.38 -1.92 -6.45
C ARG A 149 5.25 -1.02 -6.96
N PHE A 150 4.26 -1.59 -7.63
CA PHE A 150 3.06 -0.87 -8.04
C PHE A 150 2.35 -0.20 -6.84
N LEU A 151 2.15 -0.94 -5.74
CA LEU A 151 1.55 -0.40 -4.50
C LEU A 151 2.42 0.64 -3.81
N ALA A 152 3.75 0.55 -3.92
CA ALA A 152 4.64 1.60 -3.40
C ALA A 152 4.47 2.90 -4.20
N ARG A 153 4.44 2.81 -5.54
CA ARG A 153 4.28 3.98 -6.42
C ARG A 153 2.91 4.63 -6.33
N SER A 154 1.87 3.89 -5.98
CA SER A 154 0.54 4.46 -5.76
C SER A 154 0.44 5.29 -4.47
N LEU A 155 1.45 5.25 -3.60
CA LEU A 155 1.47 5.90 -2.29
C LEU A 155 0.35 5.46 -1.34
N VAL A 156 -0.48 4.48 -1.72
CA VAL A 156 -1.65 4.06 -0.94
C VAL A 156 -1.27 3.55 0.45
N ARG A 157 -0.09 2.91 0.56
CA ARG A 157 0.43 2.38 1.83
C ARG A 157 1.10 3.43 2.72
N ASN A 158 1.61 4.49 2.10
CA ASN A 158 2.49 5.49 2.72
C ASN A 158 1.76 6.84 2.88
N THR A 159 0.44 6.86 2.76
CA THR A 159 -0.38 8.06 2.95
C THR A 159 -1.18 7.93 4.24
N THR A 160 -0.97 8.85 5.18
CA THR A 160 -1.73 8.95 6.43
C THR A 160 -2.86 9.96 6.30
N PHE A 161 -4.06 9.53 6.65
CA PHE A 161 -5.21 10.41 6.83
C PHE A 161 -5.04 11.28 8.07
N LEU A 162 -5.29 12.59 7.95
CA LEU A 162 -5.23 13.53 9.07
C LEU A 162 -6.64 14.01 9.46
N GLU A 163 -7.35 14.65 8.54
CA GLU A 163 -8.69 15.16 8.78
C GLU A 163 -9.49 15.37 7.49
N VAL A 164 -10.82 15.41 7.62
CA VAL A 164 -11.71 15.96 6.59
C VAL A 164 -11.84 17.47 6.85
N ALA A 165 -11.24 18.29 5.99
CA ALA A 165 -11.23 19.74 6.13
C ALA A 165 -12.59 20.36 5.80
N GLY A 166 -13.29 19.81 4.81
CA GLY A 166 -14.59 20.29 4.38
C GLY A 166 -15.29 19.34 3.41
N VAL A 167 -16.62 19.42 3.36
CA VAL A 167 -17.42 18.72 2.35
C VAL A 167 -18.40 19.72 1.76
N HIS A 168 -18.29 19.96 0.46
CA HIS A 168 -19.13 20.93 -0.24
C HIS A 168 -19.79 20.29 -1.47
N ARG A 169 -20.93 20.84 -1.86
CA ARG A 169 -21.63 20.41 -3.08
C ARG A 169 -20.88 20.93 -4.30
N ASP A 170 -20.82 20.11 -5.34
CA ASP A 170 -20.23 20.46 -6.63
C ASP A 170 -21.12 19.92 -7.74
N GLY A 171 -21.97 20.79 -8.29
CA GLY A 171 -23.01 20.41 -9.24
C GLY A 171 -23.93 19.29 -8.71
N MET A 172 -24.04 18.20 -9.46
CA MET A 172 -24.79 17.01 -9.05
C MET A 172 -24.05 16.12 -8.04
N GLY A 173 -22.74 16.33 -7.87
CA GLY A 173 -21.88 15.61 -6.94
C GLY A 173 -21.58 16.39 -5.65
N ALA A 174 -20.54 15.95 -4.97
CA ALA A 174 -19.91 16.68 -3.87
C ALA A 174 -18.40 16.42 -3.87
N VAL A 175 -17.65 17.30 -3.20
CA VAL A 175 -16.21 17.14 -2.98
C VAL A 175 -15.95 17.18 -1.49
N ALA A 176 -15.14 16.23 -1.02
CA ALA A 176 -14.57 16.26 0.32
C ALA A 176 -13.08 16.55 0.23
N GLU A 177 -12.64 17.62 0.88
CA GLU A 177 -11.25 17.99 1.02
C GLU A 177 -10.67 17.20 2.20
N VAL A 178 -9.71 16.32 1.92
CA VAL A 178 -9.10 15.44 2.91
C VAL A 178 -7.62 15.77 3.03
N LYS A 179 -7.21 16.22 4.21
CA LYS A 179 -5.79 16.45 4.50
C LYS A 179 -5.11 15.13 4.77
N VAL A 180 -4.02 14.90 4.06
CA VAL A 180 -3.17 13.73 4.20
C VAL A 180 -1.71 14.14 4.37
N ARG A 181 -0.90 13.21 4.84
CA ARG A 181 0.56 13.33 4.84
C ARG A 181 1.17 12.09 4.23
N GLU A 182 2.09 12.28 3.29
CA GLU A 182 2.94 11.21 2.80
C GLU A 182 4.05 10.96 3.81
N GLU A 183 4.16 9.72 4.29
CA GLU A 183 4.95 9.37 5.48
C GLU A 183 6.46 9.33 5.20
N ASP A 184 6.89 8.99 3.99
CA ASP A 184 8.31 8.94 3.69
C ASP A 184 8.88 10.36 3.67
N THR A 185 8.31 11.27 2.86
CA THR A 185 8.79 12.65 2.68
C THR A 185 8.24 13.66 3.69
N GLY A 186 7.27 13.25 4.53
CA GLY A 186 6.56 14.15 5.46
C GLY A 186 5.69 15.20 4.77
N THR A 187 5.48 15.11 3.46
CA THR A 187 4.78 16.14 2.68
C THR A 187 3.28 16.16 3.01
N PRO A 188 2.71 17.28 3.46
CA PRO A 188 1.27 17.44 3.57
C PRO A 188 0.64 17.68 2.19
N PHE A 189 -0.55 17.11 1.96
CA PHE A 189 -1.33 17.33 0.74
C PHE A 189 -2.83 17.34 1.06
N THR A 190 -3.64 18.00 0.22
CA THR A 190 -5.11 17.95 0.33
C THR A 190 -5.66 17.20 -0.87
N LEU A 191 -6.24 16.02 -0.63
CA LEU A 191 -6.92 15.23 -1.64
C LEU A 191 -8.38 15.65 -1.77
N ASP A 192 -8.82 15.82 -3.00
CA ASP A 192 -10.20 16.18 -3.33
C ASP A 192 -10.96 14.92 -3.71
N LEU A 193 -11.66 14.33 -2.74
CA LEU A 193 -12.46 13.12 -2.96
C LEU A 193 -13.79 13.51 -3.59
N ALA A 194 -14.06 13.03 -4.79
CA ALA A 194 -15.37 13.16 -5.42
C ALA A 194 -16.35 12.17 -4.78
N LEU A 195 -17.54 12.66 -4.41
CA LEU A 195 -18.65 11.85 -3.96
C LEU A 195 -19.80 11.92 -4.97
N GLU A 196 -20.45 10.79 -5.15
CA GLU A 196 -21.60 10.61 -6.03
C GLU A 196 -22.76 9.96 -5.28
N GLN A 197 -23.98 10.17 -5.77
CA GLN A 197 -25.15 9.48 -5.23
C GLN A 197 -25.21 8.04 -5.77
N ALA A 198 -25.27 7.08 -4.86
CA ALA A 198 -25.55 5.70 -5.18
C ALA A 198 -27.04 5.52 -5.57
N LYS A 199 -27.36 4.37 -6.17
CA LYS A 199 -28.73 4.05 -6.65
C LYS A 199 -29.81 4.11 -5.55
N GLU A 200 -29.42 3.90 -4.29
CA GLU A 200 -30.32 3.96 -3.12
C GLU A 200 -30.39 5.37 -2.47
N GLY A 201 -29.80 6.38 -3.12
CA GLY A 201 -29.85 7.78 -2.68
C GLY A 201 -28.88 8.14 -1.55
N HIS A 202 -28.06 7.22 -1.06
CA HIS A 202 -26.93 7.54 -0.18
C HIS A 202 -25.74 8.03 -0.99
N TRP A 203 -24.78 8.68 -0.34
CA TRP A 203 -23.54 9.15 -0.98
C TRP A 203 -22.42 8.14 -0.80
N GLN A 204 -21.52 8.07 -1.77
CA GLN A 204 -20.32 7.25 -1.73
C GLN A 204 -19.14 8.01 -2.33
N ILE A 205 -17.93 7.78 -1.80
CA ILE A 205 -16.69 8.26 -2.41
C ILE A 205 -16.50 7.48 -3.72
N ALA A 206 -16.31 8.20 -4.82
CA ALA A 206 -16.21 7.64 -6.16
C ALA A 206 -14.78 7.59 -6.68
N TYR A 207 -14.02 8.68 -6.53
CA TYR A 207 -12.63 8.80 -7.00
C TYR A 207 -11.94 10.01 -6.37
N ILE A 208 -10.65 10.17 -6.65
CA ILE A 208 -9.83 11.28 -6.17
C ILE A 208 -9.58 12.21 -7.37
N LYS A 209 -10.08 13.45 -7.33
CA LYS A 209 -10.02 14.38 -8.47
C LYS A 209 -8.59 14.81 -8.82
N ASN A 210 -7.75 14.97 -7.81
CA ASN A 210 -6.41 15.54 -7.92
C ASN A 210 -5.31 14.51 -7.57
N TYR A 211 -5.57 13.22 -7.79
CA TYR A 211 -4.60 12.16 -7.46
C TYR A 211 -3.31 12.28 -8.26
N ARG A 212 -3.40 12.62 -9.56
CA ARG A 212 -2.23 12.93 -10.38
C ARG A 212 -1.36 14.02 -9.75
N ALA A 213 -1.96 15.15 -9.35
CA ALA A 213 -1.24 16.24 -8.71
C ALA A 213 -0.57 15.80 -7.39
N TYR A 214 -1.19 14.86 -6.66
CA TYR A 214 -0.57 14.27 -5.48
C TYR A 214 0.68 13.44 -5.83
N LEU A 215 0.58 12.57 -6.82
CA LEU A 215 1.72 11.77 -7.30
C LEU A 215 2.88 12.67 -7.78
N ASP A 216 2.57 13.69 -8.58
CA ASP A 216 3.55 14.62 -9.14
C ASP A 216 4.22 15.49 -8.07
N ALA A 217 3.52 15.78 -6.96
CA ALA A 217 4.08 16.53 -5.84
C ALA A 217 5.07 15.71 -4.99
N ILE A 218 4.99 14.38 -5.01
CA ILE A 218 5.79 13.47 -4.17
C ILE A 218 6.94 12.84 -4.95
N ALA A 219 6.66 12.33 -6.16
CA ALA A 219 7.61 11.51 -6.91
C ALA A 219 8.97 12.17 -7.16
N PRO A 220 9.08 13.48 -7.51
CA PRO A 220 10.38 14.14 -7.68
C PRO A 220 11.22 14.18 -6.40
N ARG A 221 10.57 14.35 -5.23
CA ARG A 221 11.27 14.35 -3.93
C ARG A 221 11.81 12.96 -3.61
N GLN A 222 10.96 11.93 -3.75
CA GLN A 222 11.38 10.54 -3.55
C GLN A 222 12.52 10.15 -4.49
N ASN A 223 12.41 10.49 -5.78
CA ASN A 223 13.44 10.17 -6.78
C ASN A 223 14.77 10.86 -6.47
N ARG A 224 14.74 12.12 -6.01
CA ARG A 224 15.96 12.83 -5.58
C ARG A 224 16.60 12.17 -4.36
N ASP A 225 15.80 11.83 -3.37
CA ASP A 225 16.28 11.18 -2.14
C ASP A 225 16.89 9.80 -2.43
N ILE A 226 16.23 9.01 -3.28
CA ILE A 226 16.73 7.71 -3.75
C ILE A 226 18.06 7.90 -4.50
N ALA A 227 18.13 8.90 -5.36
CA ALA A 227 19.33 9.25 -6.10
C ALA A 227 20.52 9.62 -5.21
N ASP A 228 20.28 10.43 -4.19
CA ASP A 228 21.28 10.86 -3.23
C ASP A 228 21.77 9.67 -2.39
N TYR A 229 20.85 8.78 -1.96
CA TYR A 229 21.20 7.54 -1.27
C TYR A 229 22.01 6.56 -2.14
N ILE A 230 21.65 6.41 -3.42
CA ILE A 230 22.42 5.59 -4.37
C ILE A 230 23.85 6.14 -4.51
N ALA A 231 24.01 7.46 -4.62
CA ALA A 231 25.32 8.09 -4.70
C ALA A 231 26.13 7.88 -3.42
N ALA A 232 25.53 8.10 -2.24
CA ALA A 232 26.19 7.95 -0.95
C ALA A 232 26.62 6.50 -0.64
N THR A 233 25.91 5.51 -1.18
CA THR A 233 26.21 4.08 -0.95
C THR A 233 27.03 3.43 -2.07
N LYS A 234 27.35 4.17 -3.14
CA LYS A 234 27.98 3.65 -4.36
C LYS A 234 29.30 2.93 -4.06
N ASP A 235 30.19 3.54 -3.29
CA ASP A 235 31.53 3.01 -3.05
C ASP A 235 31.50 1.76 -2.14
N ILE A 236 30.59 1.74 -1.16
CA ILE A 236 30.35 0.55 -0.32
C ILE A 236 29.90 -0.61 -1.22
N VAL A 237 28.87 -0.39 -2.05
CA VAL A 237 28.35 -1.43 -2.95
C VAL A 237 29.43 -1.91 -3.92
N ALA A 238 30.20 -1.00 -4.52
CA ALA A 238 31.28 -1.34 -5.45
C ALA A 238 32.37 -2.19 -4.79
N ALA A 239 32.83 -1.81 -3.60
CA ALA A 239 33.87 -2.54 -2.87
C ALA A 239 33.44 -3.97 -2.52
N TYR A 240 32.19 -4.15 -2.07
CA TYR A 240 31.68 -5.49 -1.74
C TYR A 240 31.34 -6.31 -2.98
N ASN A 241 30.91 -5.70 -4.08
CA ASN A 241 30.72 -6.42 -5.34
C ASN A 241 32.01 -7.08 -5.84
N VAL A 242 33.16 -6.42 -5.67
CA VAL A 242 34.47 -7.03 -5.96
C VAL A 242 34.71 -8.27 -5.09
N LYS A 243 34.45 -8.18 -3.78
CA LYS A 243 34.59 -9.32 -2.85
C LYS A 243 33.65 -10.47 -3.22
N PHE A 244 32.38 -10.18 -3.49
CA PHE A 244 31.39 -11.20 -3.84
C PHE A 244 31.68 -11.85 -5.19
N ASN A 245 32.19 -11.11 -6.18
CA ASN A 245 32.64 -11.68 -7.44
C ASN A 245 33.77 -12.70 -7.23
N ALA A 246 34.76 -12.39 -6.39
CA ALA A 246 35.84 -13.33 -6.05
C ALA A 246 35.31 -14.57 -5.30
N CYS A 247 34.32 -14.41 -4.41
CA CYS A 247 33.66 -15.55 -3.77
C CYS A 247 32.87 -16.40 -4.77
N ARG A 248 32.18 -15.77 -5.74
CA ARG A 248 31.42 -16.46 -6.79
C ARG A 248 32.33 -17.28 -7.71
N GLU A 249 33.48 -16.74 -8.09
CA GLU A 249 34.47 -17.47 -8.90
C GLU A 249 35.00 -18.71 -8.16
N ARG A 250 35.33 -18.57 -6.87
CA ARG A 250 35.74 -19.72 -6.03
C ARG A 250 34.62 -20.74 -5.84
N PHE A 251 33.39 -20.28 -5.66
CA PHE A 251 32.21 -21.16 -5.57
C PHE A 251 32.06 -21.98 -6.87
N ALA A 252 32.12 -21.32 -8.03
CA ALA A 252 32.04 -21.98 -9.33
C ALA A 252 33.17 -23.00 -9.50
N ALA A 253 34.41 -22.63 -9.19
CA ALA A 253 35.55 -23.54 -9.29
C ALA A 253 35.41 -24.78 -8.38
N THR A 254 34.79 -24.63 -7.21
CA THR A 254 34.62 -25.72 -6.23
C THR A 254 33.45 -26.65 -6.58
N THR A 255 32.44 -26.15 -7.31
CA THR A 255 31.22 -26.90 -7.66
C THR A 255 31.31 -27.65 -8.99
N VAL A 256 32.31 -27.40 -9.82
CA VAL A 256 32.56 -28.15 -11.06
C VAL A 256 32.99 -29.58 -10.72
N THR A 257 32.10 -30.54 -10.97
CA THR A 257 32.40 -31.98 -10.83
C THR A 257 31.92 -32.75 -12.06
N LYS A 258 32.59 -33.88 -12.36
CA LYS A 258 32.29 -34.69 -13.56
C LYS A 258 30.87 -35.28 -13.54
N ASP A 259 30.37 -35.60 -12.34
CA ASP A 259 29.11 -36.33 -12.15
C ASP A 259 28.00 -35.44 -11.55
N GLY A 260 28.24 -34.13 -11.43
CA GLY A 260 27.30 -33.16 -10.88
C GLY A 260 27.04 -33.28 -9.37
N ARG A 261 27.84 -34.07 -8.65
CA ARG A 261 27.76 -34.26 -7.19
C ARG A 261 29.01 -33.70 -6.51
N LEU A 262 28.83 -33.04 -5.37
CA LEU A 262 29.93 -32.57 -4.54
C LEU A 262 30.51 -33.73 -3.73
N THR A 263 31.83 -33.79 -3.61
CA THR A 263 32.51 -34.64 -2.61
C THR A 263 32.32 -34.05 -1.21
N GLU A 264 32.47 -34.87 -0.15
CA GLU A 264 32.39 -34.41 1.24
C GLU A 264 33.39 -33.27 1.52
N GLY A 265 34.62 -33.38 0.99
CA GLY A 265 35.63 -32.33 1.12
C GLY A 265 35.23 -31.02 0.43
N GLN A 266 34.63 -31.09 -0.76
CA GLN A 266 34.10 -29.91 -1.45
C GLN A 266 32.90 -29.29 -0.71
N ALA A 267 31.99 -30.12 -0.20
CA ALA A 267 30.85 -29.65 0.60
C ALA A 267 31.32 -28.94 1.87
N TYR A 268 32.30 -29.50 2.58
CA TYR A 268 32.92 -28.86 3.75
C TYR A 268 33.62 -27.54 3.40
N ALA A 269 34.40 -27.51 2.30
CA ALA A 269 35.09 -26.31 1.86
C ALA A 269 34.10 -25.18 1.48
N LEU A 270 33.01 -25.53 0.76
CA LEU A 270 31.94 -24.59 0.42
C LEU A 270 31.25 -24.06 1.67
N ALA A 271 30.85 -24.95 2.58
CA ALA A 271 30.22 -24.56 3.84
C ALA A 271 31.12 -23.60 4.64
N SER A 272 32.41 -23.90 4.77
CA SER A 272 33.37 -23.06 5.47
C SER A 272 33.57 -21.70 4.79
N MET A 273 33.62 -21.64 3.45
CA MET A 273 33.73 -20.38 2.71
C MET A 273 32.48 -19.51 2.91
N LEU A 274 31.29 -20.10 2.83
CA LEU A 274 30.04 -19.38 3.01
C LEU A 274 29.91 -18.82 4.44
N GLU A 275 30.23 -19.64 5.45
CA GLU A 275 30.13 -19.28 6.87
C GLU A 275 31.18 -18.24 7.31
N LYS A 276 32.44 -18.38 6.88
CA LYS A 276 33.55 -17.56 7.38
C LYS A 276 33.86 -16.35 6.50
N GLU A 277 33.42 -16.34 5.24
CA GLU A 277 33.72 -15.25 4.31
C GLU A 277 32.46 -14.57 3.79
N VAL A 278 31.51 -15.31 3.20
CA VAL A 278 30.35 -14.71 2.51
C VAL A 278 29.36 -14.08 3.48
N ILE A 279 28.89 -14.82 4.48
CA ILE A 279 27.93 -14.31 5.48
C ILE A 279 28.53 -13.12 6.25
N PRO A 280 29.77 -13.16 6.76
CA PRO A 280 30.39 -12.00 7.41
C PRO A 280 30.55 -10.80 6.46
N ALA A 281 30.86 -11.02 5.18
CA ALA A 281 30.93 -9.94 4.21
C ALA A 281 29.55 -9.31 3.94
N LEU A 282 28.48 -10.10 3.86
CA LEU A 282 27.10 -9.59 3.74
C LEU A 282 26.71 -8.75 4.96
N LYS A 283 26.96 -9.26 6.18
CA LYS A 283 26.70 -8.52 7.43
C LYS A 283 27.47 -7.21 7.48
N SER A 284 28.76 -7.25 7.18
CA SER A 284 29.61 -6.06 7.18
C SER A 284 29.21 -5.03 6.11
N ARG A 285 28.77 -5.47 4.92
CA ARG A 285 28.17 -4.58 3.92
C ARG A 285 26.91 -3.92 4.48
N GLN A 286 26.02 -4.68 5.10
CA GLN A 286 24.78 -4.15 5.66
C GLN A 286 25.05 -3.17 6.80
N GLU A 287 26.00 -3.45 7.69
CA GLU A 287 26.41 -2.53 8.76
C GLU A 287 26.93 -1.20 8.20
N GLN A 288 27.73 -1.23 7.14
CA GLN A 288 28.19 -0.01 6.48
C GLN A 288 27.06 0.74 5.78
N LEU A 289 26.11 0.04 5.16
CA LEU A 289 24.92 0.66 4.57
C LEU A 289 24.00 1.28 5.64
N ASP A 290 23.80 0.59 6.76
CA ASP A 290 23.01 1.08 7.91
C ASP A 290 23.63 2.32 8.56
N ALA A 291 24.95 2.50 8.44
CA ALA A 291 25.66 3.69 8.93
C ALA A 291 25.51 4.90 8.00
N VAL A 292 25.05 4.73 6.76
CA VAL A 292 24.76 5.84 5.84
C VAL A 292 23.39 6.43 6.20
N PRO A 293 23.29 7.74 6.47
CA PRO A 293 22.00 8.39 6.67
C PRO A 293 21.07 8.11 5.48
N VAL A 294 19.87 7.60 5.75
CA VAL A 294 18.88 7.29 4.74
C VAL A 294 17.93 8.48 4.61
N PRO A 295 17.94 9.20 3.47
CA PRO A 295 16.93 10.20 3.19
C PRO A 295 15.53 9.60 3.24
N ASP A 296 14.59 10.43 3.61
CA ASP A 296 13.19 10.10 3.84
C ASP A 296 12.55 9.40 2.63
N GLY A 297 12.69 9.95 1.42
CA GLY A 297 12.22 9.32 0.19
C GLY A 297 12.98 8.07 -0.25
N ALA A 298 14.14 7.74 0.36
CA ALA A 298 14.95 6.56 0.05
C ALA A 298 14.71 5.37 0.99
N ARG A 299 13.87 5.53 2.02
CA ARG A 299 13.59 4.50 3.04
C ARG A 299 13.14 3.18 2.43
N TYR A 300 12.27 3.21 1.42
CA TYR A 300 11.84 1.98 0.75
C TYR A 300 12.99 1.23 0.08
N LEU A 301 13.87 1.93 -0.65
CA LEU A 301 15.05 1.31 -1.27
C LEU A 301 16.01 0.72 -0.22
N ALA A 302 16.25 1.46 0.87
CA ALA A 302 17.10 1.00 1.96
C ALA A 302 16.52 -0.27 2.63
N ALA A 303 15.21 -0.29 2.90
CA ALA A 303 14.51 -1.45 3.45
C ALA A 303 14.60 -2.67 2.52
N GLN A 304 14.41 -2.49 1.21
CA GLN A 304 14.53 -3.58 0.23
C GLN A 304 15.96 -4.15 0.15
N ARG A 305 16.99 -3.31 0.20
CA ARG A 305 18.39 -3.77 0.26
C ARG A 305 18.69 -4.57 1.54
N ARG A 306 18.13 -4.14 2.67
CA ARG A 306 18.24 -4.85 3.95
C ARG A 306 17.54 -6.20 3.87
N GLU A 307 16.30 -6.24 3.41
CA GLU A 307 15.52 -7.47 3.27
C GLU A 307 16.19 -8.47 2.32
N SER A 308 16.74 -8.02 1.19
CA SER A 308 17.54 -8.85 0.28
C SER A 308 18.75 -9.46 0.99
N THR A 309 19.49 -8.66 1.77
CA THR A 309 20.68 -9.14 2.50
C THR A 309 20.31 -10.14 3.58
N GLU A 310 19.29 -9.86 4.38
CA GLU A 310 18.80 -10.76 5.43
C GLU A 310 18.27 -12.09 4.84
N THR A 311 17.53 -12.02 3.73
CA THR A 311 17.02 -13.22 3.03
C THR A 311 18.18 -14.03 2.41
N THR A 312 19.20 -13.36 1.87
CA THR A 312 20.41 -14.02 1.33
C THR A 312 21.15 -14.78 2.43
N ILE A 313 21.34 -14.14 3.60
CA ILE A 313 22.02 -14.78 4.73
C ILE A 313 21.25 -16.03 5.17
N ALA A 314 19.92 -15.92 5.35
CA ALA A 314 19.09 -17.05 5.72
C ALA A 314 19.15 -18.19 4.68
N ALA A 315 19.13 -17.86 3.39
CA ALA A 315 19.29 -18.85 2.31
C ALA A 315 20.65 -19.58 2.43
N TRP A 316 21.73 -18.85 2.71
CA TRP A 316 23.04 -19.46 2.90
C TRP A 316 23.15 -20.31 4.15
N GLU A 317 22.52 -19.91 5.26
CA GLU A 317 22.51 -20.69 6.51
C GLU A 317 21.84 -22.07 6.29
N HIS A 318 20.67 -22.09 5.64
CA HIS A 318 20.01 -23.34 5.24
C HIS A 318 20.85 -24.16 4.24
N PHE A 319 21.48 -23.50 3.26
CA PHE A 319 22.33 -24.21 2.30
C PHE A 319 23.57 -24.85 2.97
N ILE A 320 24.20 -24.15 3.91
CA ILE A 320 25.31 -24.67 4.71
C ILE A 320 24.86 -25.89 5.53
N GLU A 321 23.69 -25.83 6.16
CA GLU A 321 23.17 -26.97 6.91
C GLU A 321 22.86 -28.16 6.01
N GLY A 322 22.31 -27.92 4.81
CA GLY A 322 22.14 -28.93 3.76
C GLY A 322 23.48 -29.56 3.34
N LEU A 323 24.54 -28.76 3.17
CA LEU A 323 25.88 -29.26 2.84
C LEU A 323 26.48 -30.15 3.95
N ARG A 324 26.20 -29.82 5.21
CA ARG A 324 26.72 -30.55 6.38
C ARG A 324 25.97 -31.84 6.69
N THR A 325 24.65 -31.82 6.52
CA THR A 325 23.76 -32.91 6.93
C THR A 325 23.28 -33.78 5.78
N GLY A 326 23.35 -33.28 4.55
CA GLY A 326 22.72 -33.90 3.39
C GLY A 326 21.19 -33.79 3.40
N SER A 327 20.59 -32.96 4.27
CA SER A 327 19.13 -32.82 4.43
C SER A 327 18.47 -32.20 3.19
N PRO A 328 17.56 -32.92 2.50
CA PRO A 328 16.80 -32.35 1.38
C PRO A 328 15.87 -31.20 1.79
N ALA A 329 15.38 -31.19 3.04
CA ALA A 329 14.51 -30.14 3.54
C ALA A 329 15.24 -28.80 3.66
N GLU A 330 16.51 -28.83 4.10
CA GLU A 330 17.35 -27.64 4.20
C GLU A 330 17.65 -27.04 2.82
N TYR A 331 17.95 -27.88 1.83
CA TYR A 331 18.12 -27.43 0.44
C TYR A 331 16.83 -26.82 -0.13
N ALA A 332 15.68 -27.44 0.11
CA ALA A 332 14.39 -26.92 -0.34
C ALA A 332 14.08 -25.55 0.28
N GLN A 333 14.37 -25.38 1.58
CA GLN A 333 14.18 -24.11 2.27
C GLN A 333 15.15 -23.03 1.76
N ALA A 334 16.42 -23.37 1.53
CA ALA A 334 17.40 -22.47 0.91
C ALA A 334 16.94 -22.01 -0.48
N GLU A 335 16.41 -22.92 -1.30
CA GLU A 335 15.88 -22.60 -2.63
C GLU A 335 14.68 -21.65 -2.58
N VAL A 336 13.75 -21.86 -1.64
CA VAL A 336 12.59 -20.98 -1.43
C VAL A 336 13.04 -19.57 -1.05
N LEU A 337 14.01 -19.45 -0.13
CA LEU A 337 14.56 -18.16 0.29
C LEU A 337 15.32 -17.48 -0.84
N HIS A 338 16.12 -18.22 -1.60
CA HIS A 338 16.82 -17.66 -2.76
C HIS A 338 15.86 -17.14 -3.83
N LYS A 339 14.76 -17.85 -4.12
CA LYS A 339 13.71 -17.36 -5.04
C LYS A 339 13.05 -16.08 -4.53
N ARG A 340 12.85 -15.94 -3.22
CA ARG A 340 12.34 -14.72 -2.60
C ARG A 340 13.34 -13.58 -2.73
N GLU A 341 14.60 -13.85 -2.43
CA GLU A 341 15.70 -12.90 -2.54
C GLU A 341 15.83 -12.35 -3.96
N LEU A 342 15.81 -13.21 -4.99
CA LEU A 342 15.84 -12.80 -6.39
C LEU A 342 14.70 -11.82 -6.74
N ALA A 343 13.49 -12.04 -6.21
CA ALA A 343 12.37 -11.13 -6.42
C ALA A 343 12.61 -9.76 -5.78
N ILE A 344 13.23 -9.72 -4.59
CA ILE A 344 13.61 -8.48 -3.90
C ILE A 344 14.73 -7.76 -4.66
N ASP A 345 15.76 -8.48 -5.10
CA ASP A 345 16.89 -7.88 -5.82
C ASP A 345 16.47 -7.30 -7.17
N MET A 346 15.63 -8.02 -7.93
CA MET A 346 15.00 -7.49 -9.15
C MET A 346 14.23 -6.19 -8.87
N ARG A 347 13.59 -6.06 -7.71
CA ARG A 347 12.89 -4.83 -7.30
C ARG A 347 13.85 -3.70 -6.95
N VAL A 348 14.97 -4.02 -6.29
CA VAL A 348 16.04 -3.05 -6.02
C VAL A 348 16.61 -2.51 -7.33
N GLU A 349 16.93 -3.39 -8.28
CA GLU A 349 17.42 -2.99 -9.61
C GLU A 349 16.41 -2.08 -10.32
N ASP A 350 15.15 -2.47 -10.29
CA ASP A 350 14.02 -1.74 -10.86
C ASP A 350 13.91 -0.30 -10.34
N ILE A 351 14.03 -0.11 -9.02
CA ILE A 351 14.02 1.21 -8.37
C ILE A 351 15.23 2.04 -8.84
N ILE A 352 16.42 1.43 -8.86
CA ILE A 352 17.66 2.10 -9.28
C ILE A 352 17.58 2.52 -10.76
N ARG A 353 17.16 1.62 -11.65
CA ARG A 353 17.00 1.89 -13.09
C ARG A 353 15.99 2.99 -13.35
N HIS A 354 14.83 2.93 -12.69
CA HIS A 354 13.83 3.98 -12.82
C HIS A 354 14.39 5.33 -12.40
N THR A 355 15.04 5.41 -11.24
CA THR A 355 15.63 6.67 -10.74
C THR A 355 16.69 7.23 -11.70
N ALA A 356 17.49 6.36 -12.32
CA ALA A 356 18.47 6.78 -13.32
C ALA A 356 17.78 7.41 -14.55
N ILE A 357 16.73 6.77 -15.06
CA ILE A 357 15.92 7.32 -16.17
C ILE A 357 15.26 8.65 -15.75
N SER A 358 14.71 8.72 -14.54
CA SER A 358 14.06 9.93 -14.01
C SER A 358 14.99 11.14 -13.92
N LYS A 359 16.28 10.94 -13.64
CA LYS A 359 17.27 12.03 -13.57
C LYS A 359 17.52 12.68 -14.93
N ASP A 360 17.38 11.93 -16.01
CA ASP A 360 17.60 12.41 -17.37
C ASP A 360 16.36 13.14 -17.93
N ILE A 361 15.26 13.18 -17.17
CA ILE A 361 14.05 13.93 -17.48
C ILE A 361 14.22 15.34 -16.89
N PRO A 362 14.16 16.42 -17.71
CA PRO A 362 14.22 17.78 -17.18
C PRO A 362 13.12 17.97 -16.14
N ASN A 363 13.46 18.53 -14.96
CA ASN A 363 12.45 19.08 -14.06
C ASN A 363 11.72 20.20 -14.84
N ILE A 364 10.55 19.88 -15.39
CA ILE A 364 9.69 20.90 -15.99
C ILE A 364 9.00 21.61 -14.81
N PRO A 365 9.09 22.95 -14.75
CA PRO A 365 8.60 23.76 -13.63
C PRO A 365 7.09 23.68 -13.39
#